data_AF-A0A8T3S0H4-F1
#
_entry.id   AF-A0A8T3S0H4-F1
#
_cell.length_a   1.000
_cell.length_b   1.000
_cell.length_c   1.000
_cell.angle_alpha   90.00
_cell.angle_beta   90.00
_cell.angle_gamma   90.00
#
_symmetry.space_group_name_H-M   'P 1'
#
loop_
_entity.id
_entity.type
_entity.pdbx_description
1 polymer ?
#
loop_
_entity_poly.entity_id
_entity_poly.type
_entity_poly.pdbx_seq_one_letter_code
_entity_poly.pdbx_strand_id
1 'polypeptide(L)' 'MSRLPDFFIVGAPKCGTTALYDYLAPHPDVFMPFHKEPLYFGSDITRRY' A
#
# COMPACT_ATOMS: atom_id res chain seq x y z
N MET A 1 -6.09 -21.80 -1.85
CA MET A 1 -5.78 -20.95 -0.68
C MET A 1 -5.64 -19.52 -1.15
N SER A 2 -6.17 -18.54 -0.42
CA SER A 2 -5.95 -17.12 -0.74
C SER A 2 -4.52 -16.72 -0.40
N ARG A 3 -3.85 -16.01 -1.30
CA ARG A 3 -2.51 -15.46 -1.06
C ARG A 3 -2.60 -14.22 -0.17
N LEU A 4 -1.78 -14.15 0.88
CA LEU A 4 -1.67 -12.98 1.77
C LEU A 4 -0.55 -12.05 1.28
N PRO A 5 -0.55 -10.76 1.66
CA PRO A 5 0.55 -9.86 1.37
C PRO A 5 1.86 -10.32 2.01
N ASP A 6 2.95 -10.24 1.25
CA ASP A 6 4.30 -10.56 1.72
C ASP A 6 4.96 -9.37 2.45
N PHE A 7 4.53 -8.13 2.15
CA PHE A 7 4.99 -6.89 2.80
C PHE A 7 3.91 -5.80 2.78
N PHE A 8 4.13 -4.72 3.54
CA PHE A 8 3.23 -3.56 3.63
C PHE A 8 3.99 -2.23 3.48
N ILE A 9 3.38 -1.27 2.78
CA ILE A 9 3.79 0.15 2.82
C ILE A 9 2.87 0.85 3.81
N VAL A 10 3.37 1.14 5.02
CA VAL A 10 2.53 1.58 6.15
C VAL A 10 2.36 3.09 6.29
N GLY A 11 3.00 3.89 5.43
CA GLY A 11 2.97 5.36 5.52
C GLY A 11 4.36 5.97 5.72
N ALA A 12 4.47 7.19 6.25
CA ALA A 12 3.38 8.07 6.69
C ALA A 12 2.78 8.91 5.53
N PRO A 13 1.59 9.51 5.71
CA PRO A 13 1.05 10.48 4.74
C PRO A 13 2.07 11.57 4.41
N LYS A 14 2.15 11.94 3.13
CA LYS A 14 3.10 12.94 2.59
C LYS A 14 4.58 12.55 2.66
N CYS A 15 4.90 11.28 2.92
CA CYS A 15 6.28 10.75 2.88
C CYS A 15 6.60 10.00 1.57
N GLY A 16 5.91 10.29 0.46
CA GLY A 16 6.24 9.72 -0.85
C GLY A 16 5.76 8.28 -1.09
N THR A 17 4.83 7.75 -0.29
CA THR A 17 4.30 6.38 -0.46
C THR A 17 3.58 6.15 -1.80
N THR A 18 3.02 7.20 -2.41
CA THR A 18 2.48 7.13 -3.78
C THR A 18 3.60 6.90 -4.80
N ALA A 19 4.68 7.67 -4.76
CA ALA A 19 5.80 7.49 -5.68
C ALA A 19 6.46 6.10 -5.51
N LEU A 20 6.63 5.64 -4.26
CA LEU A 20 7.13 4.29 -3.99
C LEU A 20 6.23 3.20 -4.59
N TYR A 21 4.90 3.35 -4.45
CA TYR A 21 3.93 2.45 -5.08
C TYR A 21 4.10 2.43 -6.60
N ASP A 22 4.20 3.61 -7.23
CA ASP A 22 4.32 3.75 -8.68
C ASP A 22 5.63 3.15 -9.23
N TYR A 23 6.72 3.22 -8.45
CA TYR A 23 8.00 2.62 -8.83
C TYR A 23 8.04 1.10 -8.68
N LEU A 24 7.33 0.55 -7.70
CA LEU A 24 7.25 -0.90 -7.48
C LEU A 24 6.25 -1.59 -8.41
N ALA A 25 5.16 -0.92 -8.77
CA ALA A 25 4.09 -1.47 -9.61
C ALA A 25 4.55 -2.12 -10.94
N PRO A 26 5.52 -1.56 -11.70
CA PRO A 26 5.99 -2.19 -12.94
C PRO A 26 7.05 -3.29 -12.73
N HIS A 27 7.50 -3.56 -11.50
CA HIS A 27 8.56 -4.54 -11.27
C HIS A 27 8.04 -5.98 -11.48
N PRO A 28 8.71 -6.82 -12.29
CA PRO A 28 8.18 -8.14 -12.69
C PRO A 28 7.97 -9.11 -11.51
N ASP A 29 8.79 -8.98 -10.47
CA ASP A 29 8.73 -9.86 -9.29
C ASP A 29 7.88 -9.30 -8.14
N VAL A 30 7.24 -8.14 -8.31
CA VAL A 30 6.44 -7.50 -7.24
C VAL A 30 5.01 -7.32 -7.73
N PHE A 31 4.07 -7.89 -6.98
CA PHE A 31 2.66 -7.63 -7.19
C PHE A 31 2.20 -6.44 -6.33
N MET A 32 1.65 -5.42 -6.97
CA MET A 32 0.99 -4.30 -6.31
C MET A 32 -0.54 -4.37 -6.53
N PRO A 33 -1.38 -4.24 -5.49
CA PRO A 33 -2.83 -4.32 -5.64
C PRO A 33 -3.40 -3.05 -6.29
N PHE A 34 -4.36 -3.19 -7.21
CA PHE A 34 -5.03 -2.06 -7.87
C PHE A 34 -5.66 -1.07 -6.88
N HIS A 35 -6.25 -1.59 -5.79
CA HIS A 35 -6.82 -0.75 -4.74
C HIS A 35 -5.74 -0.34 -3.74
N LYS A 36 -5.20 0.87 -3.92
CA LYS A 36 -4.24 1.49 -3.01
C LYS A 36 -4.95 1.98 -1.74
N GLU A 37 -4.27 1.86 -0.59
CA GLU A 37 -4.74 2.30 0.73
C GLU A 37 -6.04 1.60 1.22
N PRO A 38 -6.07 0.25 1.32
CA PRO A 38 -7.25 -0.49 1.75
C PRO A 38 -7.64 -0.27 3.22
N LEU A 39 -6.72 0.24 4.06
CA LEU A 39 -6.93 0.52 5.49
C LEU A 39 -7.50 -0.66 6.31
N TYR A 40 -7.30 -1.91 5.87
CA TYR A 40 -7.84 -3.11 6.52
C TYR A 40 -7.46 -3.21 8.02
N PHE A 41 -6.22 -2.82 8.36
CA PHE A 41 -5.72 -2.79 9.74
C PHE A 41 -5.73 -1.39 10.38
N GLY A 42 -6.30 -0.39 9.72
CA GLY A 42 -6.19 1.02 10.12
C GLY A 42 -7.52 1.62 10.60
N SER A 43 -8.35 0.86 11.32
CA SER A 43 -9.67 1.32 11.79
C SER A 43 -9.61 2.53 12.72
N ASP A 44 -8.47 2.76 13.36
CA ASP A 44 -8.16 3.88 14.24
C ASP A 44 -7.61 5.11 13.50
N ILE A 45 -7.23 4.95 12.22
CA ILE A 45 -6.69 6.04 11.41
C ILE A 45 -7.85 6.92 10.93
N THR A 46 -7.90 8.16 11.41
CA THR A 46 -8.88 9.11 10.91
C THR A 46 -8.45 9.62 9.53
N ARG A 47 -9.31 9.48 8.52
CA ARG A 47 -9.09 10.01 7.16
C ARG A 47 -9.25 11.54 7.15
N ARG A 48 -8.39 12.26 7.88
CA ARG A 48 -8.35 13.73 7.94
C ARG A 48 -7.30 14.27 6.98
N TYR A 49 -7.54 14.10 5.69
CA TYR A 49 -6.89 14.88 4.62
C TYR A 49 -7.87 15.05 3.47
#